data_AF-A0A946PIA3-F1
#
_entry.id   AF-A0A946PIA3-F1
#
_cell.length_a   1.000
_cell.length_b   1.000
_cell.length_c   1.000
_cell.angle_alpha   90.00
_cell.angle_beta   90.00
_cell.angle_gamma   90.00
#
_symmetry.space_group_name_H-M   'P 1'
#
loop_
_entity.id
_entity.type
_entity.pdbx_description
1 polymer ?
#
loop_
_entity_poly.entity_id
_entity_poly.type
_entity_poly.pdbx_seq_one_letter_code
_entity_poly.pdbx_strand_id
1 'polypeptide(L)' 'QFTKGVTAVDLDIESQVLTVTFKTKKTDADKLRKVISLLGYNADDVKANKKAHDNLPSCCQHLEFIEEE' A
#
# COMPACT_ATOMS: atom_id res chain seq x y z
N GLN A 1 -3.66 9.33 -5.37
CA GLN A 1 -3.47 10.16 -4.17
C GLN A 1 -1.98 10.49 -4.04
N PHE A 2 -1.61 11.72 -3.69
CA PHE A 2 -0.21 12.12 -3.52
C PHE A 2 0.18 12.12 -2.04
N THR A 3 1.26 11.40 -1.70
CA THR A 3 1.77 11.33 -0.34
C THR A 3 2.96 12.27 -0.17
N LYS A 4 2.87 13.19 0.79
CA LYS A 4 3.89 14.23 1.00
C LYS A 4 5.25 13.60 1.30
N GLY A 5 6.27 14.05 0.58
CA GLY A 5 7.65 13.60 0.78
C GLY A 5 8.05 12.40 -0.08
N VAL A 6 7.10 11.71 -0.72
CA VAL A 6 7.40 10.72 -1.77
C VAL A 6 7.89 11.45 -3.02
N THR A 7 8.95 10.93 -3.63
CA THR A 7 9.57 11.51 -4.83
C THR A 7 9.55 10.57 -6.02
N ALA A 8 9.51 9.26 -5.80
CA ALA A 8 9.34 8.26 -6.85
C ALA A 8 8.65 7.02 -6.29
N VAL A 9 7.93 6.32 -7.16
CA VAL A 9 7.24 5.06 -6.90
C VAL A 9 7.43 4.17 -8.11
N ASP A 10 7.83 2.94 -7.87
CA ASP A 10 8.00 1.90 -8.88
C ASP A 10 7.29 0.64 -8.39
N LEU A 11 6.37 0.10 -9.20
CA LEU A 11 5.63 -1.11 -8.88
C LEU A 11 5.98 -2.18 -9.90
N ASP A 12 6.62 -3.24 -9.43
CA ASP A 12 6.82 -4.43 -10.22
C ASP A 12 5.56 -5.29 -10.18
N ILE A 13 4.88 -5.43 -11.31
CA ILE A 13 3.57 -6.09 -11.38
C ILE A 13 3.71 -7.60 -11.18
N GLU A 14 4.79 -8.20 -11.67
CA GLU A 14 4.99 -9.66 -11.62
C GLU A 14 5.24 -10.14 -10.19
N SER A 15 6.10 -9.45 -9.45
CA SER A 15 6.45 -9.77 -8.05
C SER A 15 5.56 -9.06 -7.02
N GLN A 16 4.75 -8.09 -7.46
CA GLN A 16 3.93 -7.23 -6.60
C GLN A 16 4.73 -6.42 -5.58
N VAL A 17 5.99 -6.12 -5.89
CA VAL A 17 6.88 -5.33 -5.03
C VAL A 17 6.76 -3.85 -5.36
N LEU A 18 6.42 -3.04 -4.35
CA LEU A 18 6.33 -1.59 -4.45
C LEU A 18 7.59 -0.94 -3.85
N THR A 19 8.43 -0.34 -4.68
CA THR A 19 9.58 0.46 -4.24
C THR A 19 9.22 1.93 -4.16
N VAL A 20 9.41 2.54 -2.98
CA VAL A 20 9.09 3.95 -2.73
C VAL A 20 10.34 4.72 -2.34
N THR A 21 10.68 5.76 -3.10
CA THR A 21 11.73 6.72 -2.72
C THR A 21 11.09 7.94 -2.07
N PHE A 22 11.58 8.32 -0.88
CA PHE A 22 11.02 9.43 -0.12
C PHE A 22 12.07 10.24 0.63
N LYS A 23 11.72 11.50 0.93
CA LYS A 23 12.51 12.40 1.77
C LYS A 23 12.24 12.09 3.24
N THR A 24 13.23 11.54 3.94
CA THR A 24 13.16 11.18 5.37
C THR A 24 12.81 12.35 6.31
N LYS A 25 13.12 13.59 5.91
CA LYS A 25 12.70 14.81 6.65
C LYS A 25 11.20 15.14 6.52
N LYS A 26 10.46 14.46 5.65
CA LYS A 26 9.05 14.76 5.34
C LYS A 26 8.11 13.60 5.64
N THR A 27 8.60 12.37 5.58
CA THR A 27 7.87 11.14 5.92
C THR A 27 8.85 10.04 6.31
N ASP A 28 8.33 8.91 6.77
CA ASP A 28 9.06 7.71 7.14
C ASP A 28 8.35 6.47 6.57
N ALA A 29 9.00 5.32 6.65
CA ALA A 29 8.51 4.07 6.08
C ALA A 29 7.19 3.62 6.72
N ASP A 30 7.03 3.77 8.03
CA ASP A 30 5.83 3.33 8.75
C ASP A 30 4.60 4.14 8.36
N LYS A 31 4.75 5.45 8.18
CA LYS A 31 3.68 6.29 7.61
C LYS A 31 3.30 5.86 6.21
N LEU A 32 4.26 5.47 5.38
CA LEU A 32 3.99 5.01 4.01
C LEU A 32 3.26 3.68 4.00
N ARG A 33 3.68 2.70 4.81
CA ARG A 33 2.96 1.43 4.98
C ARG A 33 1.53 1.65 5.43
N LYS A 34 1.32 2.53 6.40
CA LYS A 34 -0.03 2.89 6.87
C LYS A 34 -0.88 3.50 5.75
N VAL A 35 -0.31 4.37 4.92
CA VAL A 35 -1.04 4.92 3.76
C VAL A 35 -1.42 3.83 2.77
N ILE A 36 -0.53 2.89 2.46
CA ILE A 36 -0.80 1.77 1.54
C ILE A 36 -1.89 0.84 2.12
N SER A 37 -1.81 0.53 3.42
CA SER A 37 -2.86 -0.19 4.15
C SER A 37 -4.21 0.50 4.02
N LEU A 38 -4.27 1.82 4.20
CA LEU A 38 -5.50 2.60 4.05
C LEU A 38 -6.00 2.72 2.61
N LEU A 39 -5.17 2.38 1.62
CA LEU A 39 -5.60 2.22 0.22
C LEU A 39 -6.15 0.82 -0.07
N GLY A 40 -6.08 -0.10 0.90
CA GLY A 40 -6.60 -1.45 0.76
C GLY A 40 -5.57 -2.49 0.34
N TYR A 41 -4.26 -2.23 0.49
CA TYR A 41 -3.21 -3.20 0.17
C TYR A 41 -2.36 -3.52 1.39
N ASN A 42 -1.86 -4.75 1.47
CA ASN A 42 -0.84 -5.10 2.46
C ASN A 42 0.45 -4.34 2.15
N ALA A 43 1.16 -3.92 3.19
CA ALA A 43 2.42 -3.21 3.07
C ALA A 43 3.41 -3.75 4.10
N ASP A 44 4.29 -4.65 3.65
CA ASP A 44 5.16 -5.44 4.51
C ASP A 44 4.35 -6.15 5.62
N ASP A 45 4.58 -5.76 6.88
CA ASP A 45 3.93 -6.28 8.09
C ASP A 45 2.59 -5.60 8.40
N VAL A 46 2.21 -4.54 7.66
CA VAL A 46 0.97 -3.81 7.88
C VAL A 46 -0.12 -4.35 6.94
N LYS A 47 -1.11 -5.05 7.52
CA LYS A 47 -2.26 -5.58 6.78
C LYS A 47 -3.13 -4.47 6.19
N ALA A 48 -3.78 -4.76 5.07
CA ALA A 48 -4.71 -3.87 4.38
C ALA A 48 -5.89 -3.50 5.29
N ASN A 49 -6.38 -2.27 5.16
CA ASN A 49 -7.67 -1.91 5.71
C ASN A 49 -8.77 -2.60 4.88
N LYS A 50 -9.49 -3.53 5.51
CA LYS A 50 -10.54 -4.32 4.86
C LYS A 50 -11.56 -3.46 4.12
N LYS A 51 -12.08 -2.41 4.77
CA LYS A 51 -13.06 -1.51 4.15
C LYS A 51 -12.47 -0.81 2.92
N ALA A 52 -11.20 -0.43 2.95
CA ALA A 52 -10.55 0.18 1.79
C ALA A 52 -10.38 -0.83 0.65
N HIS A 53 -9.94 -2.05 0.96
CA HIS A 53 -9.80 -3.14 -0.01
C HIS A 53 -11.14 -3.49 -0.67
N ASP A 54 -12.19 -3.70 0.13
CA ASP A 54 -13.54 -4.02 -0.35
C ASP A 54 -14.13 -2.92 -1.27
N ASN A 55 -13.64 -1.68 -1.16
CA ASN A 55 -14.05 -0.55 -2.00
C ASN A 55 -13.17 -0.34 -3.25
N LEU A 56 -12.09 -1.11 -3.42
CA LEU A 56 -11.28 -1.06 -4.64
C LEU A 56 -12.10 -1.56 -5.85
N PRO A 57 -11.78 -1.12 -7.07
CA PRO A 57 -12.34 -1.73 -8.28
C PRO A 57 -12.06 -3.23 -8.32
N SER A 58 -12.94 -4.02 -8.96
CA SER A 58 -12.80 -5.48 -9.02
C SER A 58 -11.48 -5.98 -9.61
N CYS A 59 -10.86 -5.22 -10.51
CA CYS A 59 -9.53 -5.55 -11.08
C CYS A 59 -8.36 -5.33 -10.10
N CYS A 60 -8.59 -4.58 -9.03
CA CYS A 60 -7.60 -4.18 -8.03
C CYS A 60 -7.77 -4.93 -6.71
N GLN A 61 -8.89 -5.61 -6.51
CA GLN A 61 -9.13 -6.45 -5.35
C GLN A 61 -8.38 -7.77 -5.50
N HIS A 62 -7.67 -8.16 -4.46
CA HIS A 62 -7.21 -9.53 -4.34
C HIS A 62 -8.39 -10.43 -3.97
N LEU A 63 -8.80 -11.32 -4.87
CA LEU A 63 -9.98 -12.18 -4.71
C LEU A 63 -9.83 -13.20 -3.56
N GLU A 64 -8.59 -13.51 -3.17
CA GLU A 64 -8.24 -14.39 -2.05
C GLU A 64 -7.71 -13.59 -0.86
N PHE A 65 -8.36 -12.48 -0.51
CA PHE A 65 -8.06 -11.79 0.74
C PHE A 65 -8.53 -12.65 1.92
N ILE A 66 -7.63 -13.49 2.44
CA ILE A 66 -7.87 -14.26 3.66
C ILE A 66 -7.60 -13.31 4.84
N GLU A 67 -8.65 -12.94 5.57
CA GLU A 67 -8.51 -12.40 6.92
C GLU A 67 -7.91 -13.51 7.78
N GLU A 68 -6.57 -13.52 7.91
CA GLU A 68 -5.93 -14.29 8.96
C GLU A 68 -6.35 -13.68 10.30
N GLU A 69 -7.29 -14.36 10.95
CA GLU A 69 -7.85 -14.10 12.28
C GLU A 69 -6.80 -14.13 13.40
#